data_AF-A0A530GL45-F1
#
_entry.id   AF-A0A530GL45-F1
#
_cell.length_a   1.000
_cell.length_b   1.000
_cell.length_c   1.000
_cell.angle_alpha   90.00
_cell.angle_beta   90.00
_cell.angle_gamma   90.00
#
_symmetry.space_group_name_H-M   'P 1'
#
loop_
_entity.id
_entity.type
_entity.pdbx_description
1 polymer ?
#
loop_
_entity_poly.entity_id
_entity_poly.type
_entity_poly.pdbx_seq_one_letter_code
_entity_poly.pdbx_strand_id
1 'polypeptide(L)'
;MYEAAQARLAAISGARDDLTRASYPKYPDRQMIAAHRRLLRDGPRSVDFRALAEQNFNTASDGLSVLLAILEDGGFDAVHLVRVRTRPFDVLSVVRIVIPALQPLLQG
;
A
#
# COMPACT_ATOMS: atom_id res chain seq x y z
N MET A 1 0.97 -8.64 7.32
CA MET A 1 0.26 -9.95 7.27
C MET A 1 -1.20 -9.81 6.82
N TYR A 2 -1.97 -8.85 7.34
CA TYR A 2 -3.40 -8.68 6.99
C TYR A 2 -3.69 -8.55 5.50
N GLU A 3 -2.92 -7.74 4.77
CA GLU A 3 -3.14 -7.51 3.34
C GLU A 3 -2.99 -8.79 2.50
N ALA A 4 -2.01 -9.64 2.78
CA ALA A 4 -1.83 -10.91 2.07
C ALA A 4 -3.02 -11.87 2.28
N ALA A 5 -3.57 -11.90 3.50
CA ALA A 5 -4.78 -12.66 3.81
C ALA A 5 -6.02 -12.07 3.10
N GLN A 6 -6.18 -10.75 3.14
CA GLN A 6 -7.28 -10.04 2.48
C GLN A 6 -7.25 -10.24 0.97
N ALA A 7 -6.07 -10.12 0.33
CA ALA A 7 -5.92 -10.33 -1.11
C ALA A 7 -6.31 -11.74 -1.52
N ARG A 8 -5.86 -12.75 -0.76
CA ARG A 8 -6.22 -14.15 -1.01
C ARG A 8 -7.72 -14.39 -0.81
N LEU A 9 -8.32 -13.82 0.24
CA LEU A 9 -9.75 -13.94 0.48
C LEU A 9 -10.55 -13.31 -0.67
N ALA A 10 -10.20 -12.09 -1.09
CA ALA A 10 -10.86 -11.38 -2.18
C ALA A 10 -10.80 -12.18 -3.50
N ALA A 11 -9.65 -12.79 -3.81
CA ALA A 11 -9.48 -13.63 -4.99
C ALA A 11 -10.32 -14.91 -4.95
N ILE A 12 -10.46 -15.54 -3.77
CA ILE A 12 -11.26 -16.77 -3.60
C ILE A 12 -12.75 -16.46 -3.60
N SER A 13 -13.18 -15.39 -2.93
CA SER A 13 -14.59 -15.02 -2.83
C SER A 13 -15.13 -14.38 -4.10
N GLY A 14 -14.25 -13.88 -4.99
CA GLY A 14 -14.65 -13.11 -6.16
C GLY A 14 -15.25 -11.75 -5.79
N ALA A 15 -14.86 -11.18 -4.63
CA ALA A 15 -15.39 -9.90 -4.15
C ALA A 15 -14.93 -8.67 -4.96
N ARG A 16 -14.06 -8.88 -5.96
CA ARG A 16 -13.52 -7.85 -6.85
C ARG A 16 -13.82 -8.21 -8.29
N ASP A 17 -14.40 -7.29 -9.04
CA ASP A 17 -14.74 -7.48 -10.45
C ASP A 17 -13.49 -7.60 -11.33
N ASP A 18 -12.39 -6.94 -10.94
CA ASP A 18 -11.10 -6.97 -11.62
C ASP A 18 -10.22 -8.18 -11.24
N LEU A 19 -10.59 -8.87 -10.16
CA LEU A 19 -9.87 -10.01 -9.60
C LEU A 19 -10.80 -11.22 -9.56
N THR A 20 -11.08 -11.75 -10.75
CA THR A 20 -11.93 -12.93 -10.89
C THR A 20 -11.24 -14.19 -10.36
N ARG A 21 -12.03 -15.21 -10.04
CA ARG A 21 -11.52 -16.55 -9.70
C ARG A 21 -10.61 -17.14 -10.80
N ALA A 22 -10.77 -16.73 -12.06
CA ALA A 22 -9.89 -17.14 -13.15
C ALA A 22 -8.46 -16.58 -13.00
N SER A 23 -8.32 -15.42 -12.35
CA SER A 23 -7.03 -14.79 -12.01
C SER A 23 -6.34 -15.47 -10.82
N TYR A 24 -7.02 -16.36 -10.08
CA TYR A 24 -6.47 -17.18 -9.01
C TYR A 24 -6.52 -18.67 -9.39
N PRO A 25 -5.60 -19.11 -10.27
CA PRO A 25 -5.68 -20.44 -10.86
C PRO A 25 -5.59 -21.52 -9.77
N LYS A 26 -6.43 -22.56 -9.92
CA LYS A 26 -6.44 -23.73 -9.03
C LYS A 26 -5.06 -24.40 -8.94
N TYR A 27 -4.28 -24.30 -10.01
CA TYR A 27 -2.89 -24.73 -10.06
C TYR A 27 -1.99 -23.51 -10.19
N PRO A 28 -1.15 -23.22 -9.19
CA PRO A 28 -0.26 -22.08 -9.24
C PRO A 28 0.79 -22.25 -10.35
N ASP A 29 1.01 -21.19 -11.14
CA ASP A 29 2.12 -21.12 -12.08
C ASP A 29 3.44 -21.12 -11.31
N ARG A 30 4.12 -22.26 -11.34
CA ARG A 30 5.39 -22.47 -10.62
C ARG A 30 6.52 -21.62 -11.19
N GLN A 31 6.50 -21.32 -12.49
CA GLN A 31 7.52 -20.48 -13.12
C GLN A 31 7.35 -19.03 -12.71
N MET A 32 6.11 -18.52 -12.73
CA MET A 32 5.80 -17.17 -12.25
C MET A 32 6.17 -17.00 -10.77
N ILE A 33 5.84 -17.97 -9.92
CA ILE A 33 6.21 -17.96 -8.50
C ILE A 33 7.73 -17.99 -8.33
N ALA A 34 8.45 -18.80 -9.10
CA ALA A 34 9.89 -18.87 -9.05
C ALA A 34 10.55 -17.53 -9.45
N ALA A 35 10.02 -16.86 -10.49
CA ALA A 35 10.48 -15.54 -10.92
C ALA A 35 10.29 -14.48 -9.81
N HIS A 36 9.11 -14.42 -9.18
CA HIS A 36 8.85 -13.50 -8.07
C HIS A 36 9.75 -13.79 -6.86
N ARG A 37 9.95 -15.07 -6.52
CA ARG A 37 10.86 -15.47 -5.43
C ARG A 37 12.30 -15.08 -5.71
N ARG A 38 12.71 -15.07 -6.98
CA ARG A 38 14.04 -14.64 -7.39
C ARG A 38 14.21 -13.14 -7.17
N LEU A 39 13.22 -12.32 -7.53
CA LEU A 39 13.23 -10.87 -7.23
C LEU A 39 13.32 -10.61 -5.72
N LEU A 40 12.62 -11.39 -4.89
CA LEU A 40 12.67 -11.26 -3.43
C LEU A 40 14.01 -11.72 -2.83
N ARG A 41 14.64 -12.75 -3.39
CA ARG A 41 15.95 -13.26 -2.92
C ARG A 41 17.12 -12.40 -3.37
N ASP A 42 17.09 -11.98 -4.62
CA ASP A 42 18.19 -11.26 -5.28
C ASP A 42 18.06 -9.73 -5.04
N GLY A 43 16.95 -9.29 -4.41
CA GLY A 43 16.72 -7.92 -3.97
C GLY A 43 17.57 -7.49 -2.76
N PRO A 44 17.32 -6.27 -2.21
CA PRO A 44 18.09 -5.72 -1.10
C PRO A 44 18.19 -6.67 0.10
N ARG A 45 19.33 -6.62 0.81
CA ARG A 45 19.65 -7.52 1.92
C ARG A 45 18.58 -7.55 3.01
N SER A 46 18.52 -8.67 3.74
CA SER A 46 17.73 -8.83 4.96
C SER A 46 17.96 -7.65 5.91
N VAL A 47 16.88 -6.95 6.24
CA VAL A 47 16.86 -5.85 7.22
C VAL A 47 16.42 -6.43 8.56
N ASP A 48 17.16 -6.14 9.63
CA ASP A 48 16.67 -6.40 10.98
C ASP A 48 15.68 -5.30 11.36
N PHE A 49 14.42 -5.68 11.54
CA PHE A 49 13.37 -4.75 11.95
C PHE A 49 13.66 -4.10 13.32
N ARG A 50 14.42 -4.76 14.20
CA ARG A 50 14.82 -4.19 15.50
C ARG A 50 15.86 -3.09 15.37
N ALA A 51 16.56 -3.03 14.25
CA ALA A 51 17.54 -1.99 13.95
C ALA A 51 16.89 -0.76 13.29
N LEU A 52 15.60 -0.83 12.95
CA LEU A 52 14.85 0.32 12.42
C LEU A 52 14.37 1.19 13.59
N ALA A 53 14.48 2.51 13.42
CA ALA A 53 13.95 3.45 14.39
C ALA A 53 12.41 3.34 14.43
N GLU A 54 11.88 3.00 15.61
CA GLU A 54 10.44 3.08 15.84
C GLU A 54 10.02 4.54 15.95
N GLN A 55 9.05 4.94 15.13
CA GLN A 55 8.38 6.22 15.29
C GLN A 55 7.06 5.99 16.01
N ASN A 56 7.04 6.30 17.31
CA ASN A 56 5.83 6.25 18.11
C ASN A 56 5.20 7.63 18.16
N PHE A 57 3.95 7.74 17.74
CA PHE A 57 3.19 8.99 17.75
C PHE A 57 2.15 8.95 18.87
N ASN A 58 2.10 10.02 19.67
CA ASN A 58 1.12 10.15 20.75
C ASN A 58 -0.25 10.56 20.22
N THR A 59 -0.29 11.27 19.08
CA THR A 59 -1.53 11.64 18.41
C THR A 59 -1.45 11.43 16.89
N ALA A 60 -2.61 11.34 16.24
CA ALA A 60 -2.69 11.29 14.79
C ALA A 60 -2.15 12.57 14.11
N SER A 61 -2.29 13.73 14.78
CA SER A 61 -1.74 15.01 14.28
C SER A 61 -0.22 15.00 14.30
N ASP A 62 0.38 14.44 15.35
CA ASP A 62 1.83 14.34 15.46
C ASP A 62 2.40 13.44 14.36
N GLY A 63 1.73 12.31 14.09
CA GLY A 63 2.10 11.41 12.99
C GLY A 63 2.01 12.09 11.62
N LEU A 64 0.92 12.83 11.36
CA LEU A 64 0.77 13.53 10.08
C LEU A 64 1.85 14.60 9.87
N SER A 65 2.16 15.40 10.90
CA SER A 65 3.22 16.41 10.83
C SER A 65 4.58 15.80 10.53
N VAL A 66 4.91 14.67 11.17
CA VAL A 66 6.17 13.96 10.91
C VAL A 66 6.21 13.39 9.50
N LEU A 67 5.12 12.80 9.02
CA LEU A 67 5.05 12.30 7.64
C LEU A 67 5.21 13.41 6.60
N LEU A 68 4.62 14.58 6.84
CA LEU A 68 4.77 15.74 5.96
C LEU A 68 6.22 16.26 5.98
N ALA A 69 6.86 16.33 7.15
CA ALA A 69 8.27 16.71 7.24
C ALA A 69 9.19 15.72 6.51
N ILE A 70 8.94 14.41 6.60
CA ILE A 70 9.70 13.39 5.85
C ILE A 70 9.54 13.59 4.33
N LEU A 71 8.34 13.93 3.86
CA LEU A 71 8.11 14.23 2.46
C LEU A 71 8.83 15.51 2.03
N GLU A 72 8.78 16.56 2.84
CA GLU A 72 9.49 17.81 2.57
C GLU A 72 11.01 17.59 2.50
N ASP A 73 11.59 16.90 3.48
CA ASP A 73 13.01 16.51 3.50
C ASP A 73 13.40 15.62 2.31
N GLY A 74 12.45 14.84 1.81
CA GLY A 74 12.58 14.00 0.62
C GLY A 74 12.47 14.75 -0.71
N GLY A 75 12.26 16.07 -0.69
CA GLY A 75 12.13 16.92 -1.89
C GLY A 75 10.74 16.86 -2.54
N PHE A 76 9.70 16.50 -1.79
CA PHE A 76 8.32 16.52 -2.29
C PHE A 76 7.68 17.88 -2.02
N ASP A 77 7.54 18.69 -3.07
CA ASP A 77 7.09 20.09 -2.97
C ASP A 77 5.57 20.27 -2.71
N ALA A 78 4.77 19.21 -2.90
CA ALA A 78 3.32 19.31 -2.81
C ALA A 78 2.63 18.03 -2.35
N VAL A 79 1.74 18.19 -1.36
CA VAL A 79 0.78 17.18 -0.89
C VAL A 79 -0.62 17.79 -0.90
N HIS A 80 -1.49 17.29 -1.77
CA HIS A 80 -2.87 17.78 -1.88
C HIS A 80 -3.83 16.86 -1.12
N LEU A 81 -4.63 17.45 -0.24
CA LEU A 81 -5.75 16.77 0.42
C LEU A 81 -7.07 17.16 -0.26
N VAL A 82 -7.77 16.19 -0.80
CA VAL A 82 -9.08 16.37 -1.43
C VAL A 82 -10.13 15.71 -0.56
N ARG A 83 -11.06 16.49 -0.01
CA ARG A 83 -12.20 15.95 0.73
C ARG A 83 -13.20 15.33 -0.25
N VAL A 84 -13.48 14.05 -0.10
CA VAL A 84 -14.46 13.36 -0.93
C VAL A 84 -15.84 13.59 -0.34
N ARG A 85 -16.82 13.94 -1.19
CA ARG A 85 -18.20 14.09 -0.76
C ARG A 85 -18.77 12.70 -0.44
N THR A 86 -19.24 12.50 0.78
CA THR A 86 -19.68 11.19 1.27
C THR A 86 -21.19 10.99 1.30
N ARG A 87 -21.99 11.95 0.83
CA ARG A 87 -23.46 11.82 0.76
C ARG A 87 -23.90 10.53 0.06
N PRO A 88 -24.90 9.81 0.59
CA PRO A 88 -25.71 10.14 1.79
C PRO A 88 -25.07 9.74 3.13
N PHE A 89 -23.85 9.20 3.14
CA PHE A 89 -23.13 8.71 4.31
C PHE A 89 -22.29 9.80 4.98
N ASP A 90 -22.92 10.91 5.37
CA ASP A 90 -22.22 12.09 5.94
C ASP A 90 -21.49 11.80 7.28
N VAL A 91 -21.75 10.65 7.91
CA VAL A 91 -21.01 10.16 9.11
C VAL A 91 -19.59 9.70 8.79
N LEU A 92 -19.28 9.44 7.51
CA LEU A 92 -17.96 9.00 7.07
C LEU A 92 -17.11 10.20 6.66
N SER A 93 -15.84 10.21 7.10
CA SER A 93 -14.82 11.14 6.64
C SER A 93 -13.90 10.44 5.65
N VAL A 94 -13.94 10.84 4.37
CA VAL A 94 -13.11 10.28 3.31
C VAL A 94 -12.27 11.38 2.68
N VAL A 95 -10.97 11.12 2.56
CA VAL A 95 -10.02 12.00 1.88
C VAL A 95 -9.28 11.23 0.80
N ARG A 96 -8.97 11.92 -0.29
CA ARG A 96 -8.02 11.47 -1.30
C ARG A 96 -6.76 12.32 -1.16
N ILE A 97 -5.63 11.66 -0.91
CA ILE A 97 -4.33 12.31 -0.89
C ILE A 97 -3.70 12.16 -2.27
N VAL A 98 -3.20 13.27 -2.82
CA VAL A 98 -2.52 13.30 -4.12
C VAL A 98 -1.14 13.94 -3.91
N ILE A 99 -0.09 13.19 -4.20
CA ILE A 99 1.30 13.64 -4.15
C ILE A 99 1.83 13.52 -5.59
N PRO A 100 1.88 14.62 -6.37
CA PRO A 100 2.18 14.56 -7.81
C PRO A 100 3.51 13.90 -8.16
N ALA A 101 4.51 14.08 -7.30
CA ALA A 101 5.85 13.53 -7.48
C ALA A 101 5.97 12.02 -7.14
N LEU A 102 4.97 11.41 -6.50
CA LEU A 102 4.98 9.96 -6.28
C LEU A 102 4.52 9.24 -7.54
N GLN A 103 5.44 8.50 -8.14
CA GLN A 103 5.12 7.60 -9.25
C GLN A 103 4.56 6.28 -8.70
N PRO A 104 3.55 5.69 -9.36
CA PRO A 104 3.10 4.35 -9.01
C PRO A 104 4.26 3.36 -9.16
N LEU A 105 4.50 2.58 -8.10
CA LEU A 105 5.55 1.56 -8.10
C LEU A 105 5.26 0.41 -9.09
N LEU A 106 4.02 0.33 -9.58
CA LEU A 106 3.55 -0.64 -10.55
C LEU A 106 3.13 0.11 -11.81
N GLN A 107 4.06 0.25 -12.76
CA GLN A 107 3.67 0.31 -14.17
C GLN A 107 3.44 -1.13 -14.62
N GLY A 108 2.16 -1.50 -14.74
CA GLY A 108 1.75 -2.68 -15.50
C GLY A 108 1.59 -2.31 -16.96
#